data_AF-A0A939FKS9-F1
#
_entry.id   AF-A0A939FKS9-F1
#
_cell.length_a   1.000
_cell.length_b   1.000
_cell.length_c   1.000
_cell.angle_alpha   90.00
_cell.angle_beta   90.00
_cell.angle_gamma   90.00
#
_symmetry.space_group_name_H-M   'P 1'
#
loop_
_entity.id
_entity.type
_entity.pdbx_description
1 polymer ?
#
loop_
_entity_poly.entity_id
_entity_poly.type
_entity_poly.pdbx_seq_one_letter_code
_entity_poly.pdbx_strand_id
1 'polypeptide(L)'
;MTWQHAERDTDHRACRQRAGRALTEAFTGHTSRSSQHTFYQLGAAVLDACPEIAHVRVEGAHLTRALVDLPPFGAENDGRVYTAADHQRSTVAVDVHRT
;
A
#
# COMPACT_ATOMS: atom_id res chain seq x y z
N MET A 1 6.66 -3.42 3.73
CA MET A 1 6.78 -2.21 4.57
C MET A 1 7.75 -2.51 5.68
N THR A 2 8.66 -1.59 5.96
CA THR A 2 9.62 -1.61 7.06
C THR A 2 9.60 -0.26 7.76
N TRP A 3 10.02 -0.22 9.03
CA TRP A 3 10.05 1.03 9.80
C TRP A 3 11.20 1.04 10.80
N GLN A 4 11.59 2.24 11.20
CA GLN A 4 12.64 2.49 12.19
C GLN A 4 12.06 3.22 13.40
N HIS A 5 12.34 2.70 14.60
CA HIS A 5 11.93 3.31 15.86
C HIS A 5 12.89 4.45 16.22
N ALA A 6 12.37 5.53 16.80
CA ALA A 6 13.17 6.64 17.30
C ALA A 6 13.97 6.25 18.54
N GLU A 7 13.38 5.41 19.39
CA GLU A 7 13.93 4.97 20.67
C GLU A 7 14.04 3.44 20.73
N ARG A 8 14.88 2.93 21.63
CA ARG A 8 15.15 1.49 21.77
C ARG A 8 14.23 0.78 22.77
N ASP A 9 13.58 1.52 23.66
CA ASP A 9 12.76 0.97 24.73
C ASP A 9 11.28 1.25 24.45
N THR A 10 10.69 0.46 23.55
CA THR A 10 9.30 0.60 23.14
C THR A 10 8.65 -0.78 23.08
N ASP A 11 7.36 -0.85 23.44
CA ASP A 11 6.57 -2.05 23.23
C ASP A 11 6.33 -2.29 21.72
N HIS A 12 7.24 -3.04 21.12
CA HIS A 12 7.18 -3.40 19.70
C HIS A 12 5.91 -4.18 19.34
N ARG A 13 5.31 -4.94 20.27
CA ARG A 13 4.10 -5.72 20.00
C ARG A 13 2.90 -4.79 19.88
N ALA A 14 2.73 -3.89 20.83
CA ALA A 14 1.67 -2.89 20.80
C ALA A 14 1.81 -1.96 19.58
N CYS A 15 3.04 -1.51 19.29
CA CYS A 15 3.35 -0.71 18.10
C CYS A 15 2.92 -1.42 16.82
N ARG A 16 3.33 -2.68 16.62
CA ARG A 16 2.98 -3.47 15.43
C ARG A 16 1.48 -3.64 15.25
N GLN A 17 0.73 -3.83 16.33
CA GLN A 17 -0.73 -3.94 16.28
C GLN A 17 -1.40 -2.63 15.84
N ARG A 18 -0.98 -1.49 16.39
CA ARG A 18 -1.47 -0.17 15.97
C ARG A 18 -1.13 0.12 14.51
N ALA A 19 0.11 -0.10 14.11
CA ALA A 19 0.58 0.08 12.73
C ALA A 19 -0.23 -0.78 11.75
N GLY A 20 -0.49 -2.05 12.08
CA GLY A 20 -1.28 -2.95 11.25
C GLY A 20 -2.71 -2.46 11.04
N ARG A 21 -3.38 -2.00 12.11
CA ARG A 21 -4.73 -1.44 12.02
C ARG A 21 -4.75 -0.18 11.15
N ALA A 22 -3.85 0.77 11.43
CA ALA A 22 -3.76 2.03 10.69
C ALA A 22 -3.51 1.78 9.19
N LEU A 23 -2.65 0.81 8.85
CA LEU A 23 -2.37 0.43 7.47
C LEU A 23 -3.62 -0.10 6.75
N THR A 24 -4.38 -1.01 7.38
CA THR A 24 -5.60 -1.58 6.76
C THR A 24 -6.70 -0.54 6.61
N GLU A 25 -6.90 0.30 7.62
CA GLU A 25 -7.87 1.41 7.59
C GLU A 25 -7.50 2.42 6.49
N ALA A 26 -6.24 2.86 6.43
CA ALA A 26 -5.77 3.78 5.40
C ALA A 26 -5.90 3.18 4.00
N PHE A 27 -5.54 1.91 3.79
CA PHE A 27 -5.62 1.28 2.47
C PHE A 27 -7.04 1.26 1.91
N THR A 28 -8.03 1.02 2.78
CA THR A 28 -9.44 0.90 2.37
C THR A 28 -10.18 2.24 2.37
N GLY A 29 -9.76 3.20 3.20
CA GLY A 29 -10.49 4.45 3.42
C GLY A 29 -10.14 5.61 2.49
N HIS A 30 -9.05 5.53 1.71
CA HIS A 30 -8.62 6.64 0.85
C HIS A 30 -8.96 6.42 -0.63
N THR A 31 -9.19 7.51 -1.36
CA THR A 31 -9.21 7.47 -2.82
C THR A 31 -7.79 7.33 -3.36
N SER A 32 -7.49 6.20 -4.02
CA SER A 32 -6.21 5.99 -4.68
C SER A 32 -6.12 6.83 -5.96
N ARG A 33 -5.07 7.66 -6.07
CA ARG A 33 -4.79 8.53 -7.24
C ARG A 33 -3.60 8.02 -8.04
N SER A 34 -2.70 7.31 -7.38
CA SER A 34 -1.54 6.62 -7.94
C SER A 34 -1.00 5.66 -6.87
N SER A 35 -0.17 4.70 -7.29
CA SER A 35 0.52 3.80 -6.36
C SER A 35 1.40 4.56 -5.38
N GLN A 36 2.07 5.63 -5.83
CA GLN A 36 2.87 6.51 -4.97
C GLN A 36 2.01 7.22 -3.93
N HIS A 37 0.83 7.74 -4.34
CA HIS A 37 -0.11 8.37 -3.41
C HIS A 37 -0.58 7.37 -2.35
N THR A 38 -1.00 6.18 -2.76
CA THR A 38 -1.39 5.13 -1.81
C THR A 38 -0.24 4.80 -0.85
N PHE A 39 0.97 4.59 -1.35
CA PHE A 39 2.09 4.20 -0.50
C PHE A 39 2.49 5.30 0.49
N TYR A 40 2.42 6.58 0.08
CA TYR A 40 2.59 7.71 0.97
C TYR A 40 1.51 7.74 2.06
N GLN A 41 0.23 7.59 1.71
CA GLN A 41 -0.87 7.59 2.67
C GLN A 41 -0.73 6.46 3.71
N LEU A 42 -0.31 5.26 3.28
CA LEU A 42 -0.04 4.14 4.19
C LEU A 42 1.12 4.43 5.15
N GLY A 43 2.22 5.00 4.64
CA GLY A 43 3.37 5.36 5.46
C GLY A 43 3.04 6.45 6.49
N ALA A 44 2.33 7.49 6.05
CA ALA A 44 1.86 8.58 6.90
C ALA A 44 0.92 8.08 8.01
N ALA A 45 -0.07 7.24 7.68
CA ALA A 45 -0.99 6.68 8.67
C ALA A 45 -0.28 5.86 9.76
N VAL A 46 0.77 5.10 9.39
CA VAL A 46 1.58 4.36 10.38
C VAL A 46 2.37 5.30 11.29
N LEU A 47 2.97 6.36 10.74
CA LEU A 47 3.67 7.37 11.53
C LEU A 47 2.71 8.09 12.49
N ASP A 48 1.51 8.44 12.05
CA ASP A 48 0.53 9.12 12.90
C ASP A 48 0.05 8.22 14.05
N ALA A 49 -0.18 6.92 13.78
CA ALA A 49 -0.65 5.96 14.77
C ALA A 49 0.43 5.47 15.75
N CYS A 50 1.71 5.60 15.40
CA CYS A 50 2.86 5.12 16.18
C CYS A 50 3.88 6.24 16.38
N PRO A 51 3.71 7.09 17.42
CA PRO A 51 4.64 8.17 17.74
C PRO A 51 6.10 7.74 17.90
N GLU A 52 6.33 6.49 18.35
CA GLU A 52 7.65 5.89 18.50
C GLU A 52 8.40 5.62 17.17
N ILE A 53 7.71 5.66 16.02
CA ILE A 53 8.31 5.43 14.70
C ILE A 53 8.79 6.76 14.13
N ALA A 54 10.06 6.79 13.70
CA ALA A 54 10.70 7.97 13.09
C ALA A 54 10.60 7.95 11.55
N HIS A 55 10.63 6.76 10.95
CA HIS A 55 10.68 6.56 9.51
C HIS A 55 9.96 5.29 9.11
N VAL A 56 9.22 5.35 7.99
CA VAL A 56 8.56 4.22 7.37
C VAL A 56 8.95 4.16 5.90
N ARG A 57 9.35 2.97 5.44
CA ARG A 57 9.55 2.65 4.03
C ARG A 57 8.45 1.71 3.54
N VAL A 58 7.76 2.13 2.49
CA VAL A 58 6.76 1.33 1.78
C VAL A 58 7.30 1.00 0.40
N GLU A 59 7.53 -0.28 0.16
CA GLU A 59 8.04 -0.78 -1.12
C GLU A 59 7.23 -2.00 -1.54
N GLY A 60 6.95 -2.09 -2.84
CA GLY A 60 6.14 -3.16 -3.39
C GLY A 60 5.88 -3.00 -4.88
N ALA A 61 5.15 -3.96 -5.44
CA ALA A 61 4.72 -3.95 -6.83
C ALA A 61 3.25 -3.54 -6.93
N HIS A 62 2.94 -2.65 -7.88
CA HIS A 62 1.59 -2.48 -8.39
C HIS A 62 1.37 -3.51 -9.51
N LEU A 63 0.46 -4.46 -9.28
CA LEU A 63 0.08 -5.45 -10.27
C LEU A 63 -1.04 -4.89 -11.13
N THR A 64 -0.80 -4.77 -12.43
CA THR A 64 -1.81 -4.35 -13.39
C THR A 64 -2.78 -5.50 -13.65
N ARG A 65 -4.07 -5.27 -13.40
CA ARG A 65 -5.16 -6.19 -13.74
C ARG A 65 -5.90 -5.62 -14.94
N ALA A 66 -5.42 -5.95 -16.14
CA ALA A 66 -6.00 -5.43 -17.39
C ALA A 66 -7.31 -6.15 -17.73
N LEU A 67 -8.21 -5.51 -18.47
CA LEU A 67 -9.41 -6.18 -18.97
C LEU A 67 -9.06 -7.18 -20.07
N VAL A 68 -9.71 -8.34 -20.03
CA VAL A 68 -9.64 -9.31 -21.13
C VAL A 68 -10.43 -8.79 -22.34
N ASP A 69 -9.82 -8.88 -23.52
CA ASP A 69 -10.46 -8.56 -24.80
C ASP A 69 -11.42 -9.70 -25.20
N LEU A 70 -12.72 -9.50 -24.93
CA LEU A 70 -13.79 -10.45 -25.24
C LEU A 70 -14.54 -10.25 -26.58
N PRO A 71 -14.50 -9.09 -27.27
CA PRO A 71 -15.13 -8.93 -28.58
C PRO A 71 -14.78 -10.00 -29.63
N PRO A 72 -13.55 -10.56 -29.70
CA PRO A 72 -13.24 -11.67 -30.61
C PRO A 72 -14.07 -12.95 -30.36
N PHE A 73 -14.67 -13.07 -29.17
CA PHE A 73 -15.53 -14.19 -28.78
C PHE A 73 -17.03 -13.82 -28.80
N GLY A 74 -17.40 -12.65 -29.33
CA GLY A 74 -18.79 -12.21 -29.41
C GLY A 74 -19.38 -11.74 -28.07
N ALA A 75 -18.55 -11.31 -27.13
CA ALA A 75 -18.98 -10.84 -25.81
C ALA A 75 -18.36 -9.48 -25.43
N GLU A 76 -19.09 -8.67 -24.67
CA GLU A 76 -18.58 -7.43 -24.07
C GLU A 76 -18.00 -7.69 -22.67
N ASN A 77 -17.01 -6.87 -22.27
CA ASN A 77 -16.38 -6.95 -20.95
C ASN A 77 -16.54 -5.63 -20.19
N ASP A 78 -17.70 -5.46 -19.56
CA ASP A 78 -18.05 -4.30 -18.72
C ASP A 78 -17.36 -4.37 -17.33
N GLY A 79 -16.03 -4.43 -17.32
CA GLY A 79 -15.28 -4.42 -16.06
C GLY A 79 -15.36 -5.72 -15.24
N ARG A 80 -15.54 -6.88 -15.89
CA ARG A 80 -15.84 -8.14 -15.15
C ARG A 80 -14.71 -9.16 -15.20
N VAL A 81 -14.04 -9.29 -16.34
CA VAL A 81 -13.01 -10.31 -16.56
C VAL A 81 -11.65 -9.64 -16.71
N TYR A 82 -10.72 -9.97 -15.82
CA TYR A 82 -9.40 -9.35 -15.76
C TYR A 82 -8.27 -10.37 -15.92
N THR A 83 -7.14 -9.93 -16.46
CA THR A 83 -5.90 -10.71 -16.46
C THR A 83 -5.30 -10.79 -15.06
N ALA A 84 -4.68 -11.93 -14.76
CA ALA A 84 -3.96 -12.17 -13.50
C ALA A 84 -2.49 -12.50 -13.76
N ALA A 85 -1.87 -11.74 -14.66
CA ALA A 85 -0.51 -12.01 -15.11
C ALA A 85 0.52 -11.26 -14.24
N ASP A 86 1.32 -12.00 -13.48
CA ASP A 86 2.27 -11.43 -12.51
C ASP A 86 3.40 -10.61 -13.14
N HIS A 87 3.69 -10.81 -14.43
CA HIS A 87 4.71 -10.05 -15.15
C HIS A 87 4.25 -8.61 -15.47
N GLN A 88 2.95 -8.31 -15.42
CA GLN A 88 2.42 -6.97 -15.67
C GLN A 88 2.45 -6.16 -14.38
N ARG A 89 3.63 -5.63 -14.03
CA ARG A 89 3.84 -4.90 -12.78
C ARG A 89 4.77 -3.71 -12.91
N SER A 90 4.56 -2.72 -12.06
CA SER A 90 5.53 -1.65 -11.78
C SER A 90 5.95 -1.70 -10.32
N THR A 91 7.19 -1.29 -10.03
CA THR A 91 7.69 -1.23 -8.65
C THR A 91 7.63 0.21 -8.15
N VAL A 92 7.25 0.39 -6.89
CA VAL A 92 7.19 1.69 -6.21
C VAL A 92 7.87 1.55 -4.86
N ALA A 93 8.67 2.56 -4.49
CA ALA A 93 9.22 2.72 -3.16
C ALA A 93 8.96 4.16 -2.70
N VAL A 94 8.50 4.31 -1.46
CA VAL A 94 8.26 5.60 -0.80
C VAL A 94 8.87 5.53 0.60
N ASP A 95 9.68 6.54 0.92
CA ASP A 95 10.23 6.77 2.25
C ASP A 95 9.51 7.98 2.87
N VAL A 96 8.91 7.79 4.05
CA VAL A 96 8.19 8.83 4.79
C VAL A 96 8.89 9.03 6.12
N HIS A 97 9.28 10.28 6.40
CA HIS A 97 9.96 10.67 7.62
C HIS A 97 9.05 11.58 8.43
N ARG A 98 9.12 11.47 9.76
CA ARG A 98 8.54 12.47 10.65
C ARG A 98 9.36 13.76 10.53
N THR A 99 8.68 14.89 10.32
CA THR A 99 9.26 16.24 10.36
C THR A 99 9.48 16.71 11.79
#